data_AF-A0A7J6UVK9-F1
#
_entry.id   AF-A0A7J6UVK9-F1
#
_cell.length_a   1.000
_cell.length_b   1.000
_cell.length_c   1.000
_cell.angle_alpha   90.00
_cell.angle_beta   90.00
_cell.angle_gamma   90.00
#
_symmetry.space_group_name_H-M   'P 1'
#
loop_
_entity.id
_entity.type
_entity.pdbx_description
1 polymer ?
#
loop_
_entity_poly.entity_id
_entity_poly.type
_entity_poly.pdbx_seq_one_letter_code
_entity_poly.pdbx_strand_id
1 'polypeptide(L)'
;MGKLIVCFLICLVEFSLHVVSCHGSRHLLEIYTPAHINGSTDSYSSNEVNIESQCTETANAYVYTLKVPGFNKEDVKVESETGILRIKGENKKCEKSADEVHWSYGHFWKQFVLANDAEVNDIQTNFTDGVLTVTVGKRHHQI
;
A
#
# COMPACT_ATOMS: atom_id res chain seq x y z
N MET A 1 -20.89 -43.67 31.51
CA MET A 1 -19.76 -43.23 32.36
C MET A 1 -18.51 -43.66 31.62
N GLY A 2 -17.63 -42.84 31.06
CA GLY A 2 -17.28 -41.44 31.23
C GLY A 2 -15.76 -41.37 31.00
N LYS A 3 -15.31 -40.36 30.26
CA LYS A 3 -13.92 -39.91 30.00
C LYS A 3 -13.21 -40.57 28.78
N LEU A 4 -12.84 -39.90 27.67
CA LEU A 4 -12.26 -38.58 27.37
C LEU A 4 -10.71 -38.63 27.27
N ILE A 5 -10.19 -38.31 26.06
CA ILE A 5 -8.88 -37.65 25.75
C ILE A 5 -7.61 -38.50 26.07
N VAL A 6 -6.51 -38.56 25.31
CA VAL A 6 -5.85 -37.67 24.34
C VAL A 6 -5.18 -38.50 23.25
N CYS A 7 -5.20 -38.00 22.02
CA CYS A 7 -4.39 -38.45 20.91
C CYS A 7 -2.89 -38.40 21.19
N PHE A 8 -2.23 -39.36 20.57
CA PHE A 8 -0.79 -39.56 20.44
C PHE A 8 0.02 -38.29 20.19
N LEU A 9 1.15 -38.24 20.90
CA LEU A 9 2.34 -37.48 20.55
C LEU A 9 2.71 -37.69 19.07
N ILE A 10 2.70 -36.60 18.31
CA ILE A 10 3.48 -36.39 17.08
C ILE A 10 4.22 -35.07 17.36
N CYS A 11 5.46 -35.10 17.85
CA CYS A 11 6.69 -35.28 17.08
C CYS A 11 6.85 -34.24 15.95
N LEU A 12 7.67 -33.21 16.22
CA LEU A 12 8.45 -32.41 15.25
C LEU A 12 7.58 -31.53 14.31
N VAL A 13 7.81 -30.23 14.08
CA VAL A 13 9.02 -29.47 13.80
C VAL A 13 8.65 -28.00 14.03
N GLU A 14 9.59 -27.17 14.48
CA GLU A 14 9.48 -25.71 14.44
C GLU A 14 9.13 -25.22 13.01
N PHE A 15 7.94 -24.63 12.86
CA PHE A 15 7.49 -23.86 11.70
C PHE A 15 6.55 -22.81 12.29
N SER A 16 6.66 -21.51 12.07
CA SER A 16 7.25 -20.81 10.94
C SER A 16 7.50 -19.36 11.37
N LEU A 17 8.71 -18.86 11.15
CA LEU A 17 9.02 -17.45 11.16
C LEU A 17 8.39 -16.83 9.90
N HIS A 18 7.12 -16.45 9.93
CA HIS A 18 6.51 -15.71 8.81
C HIS A 18 6.67 -14.20 9.05
N VAL A 19 7.89 -13.72 8.85
CA VAL A 19 8.06 -12.39 8.27
C VAL A 19 7.75 -12.60 6.79
N VAL A 20 6.51 -12.38 6.36
CA VAL A 20 6.22 -12.20 4.94
C VAL A 20 6.84 -10.86 4.59
N SER A 21 8.15 -10.88 4.33
CA SER A 21 8.79 -9.84 3.54
C SER A 21 8.04 -9.86 2.21
N CYS A 22 7.25 -8.82 1.96
CA CYS A 22 6.87 -8.46 0.61
C CYS A 22 8.18 -8.11 -0.12
N HIS A 23 8.98 -9.12 -0.45
CA HIS A 23 9.98 -8.99 -1.49
C HIS A 23 9.18 -8.57 -2.70
N GLY A 24 9.35 -7.31 -3.08
CA GLY A 24 8.86 -6.79 -4.35
C GLY A 24 9.32 -7.76 -5.42
N SER A 25 8.40 -8.65 -5.80
CA SER A 25 8.63 -9.61 -6.85
C SER A 25 8.75 -8.76 -8.09
N ARG A 26 9.98 -8.66 -8.59
CA ARG A 26 10.38 -7.95 -9.81
C ARG A 26 9.80 -8.63 -11.07
N HIS A 27 8.58 -9.14 -10.99
CA HIS A 27 7.98 -9.98 -12.02
C HIS A 27 6.45 -9.85 -12.16
N LEU A 28 5.81 -8.94 -11.43
CA LEU A 28 4.37 -8.65 -11.56
C LEU A 28 4.09 -7.15 -11.84
N LEU A 29 5.05 -6.45 -12.43
CA LEU A 29 4.86 -5.06 -12.90
C LEU A 29 4.23 -4.98 -14.31
N GLU A 30 3.81 -6.08 -14.93
CA GLU A 30 3.42 -6.07 -16.36
C GLU A 30 1.91 -6.16 -16.65
N ILE A 31 1.02 -6.23 -15.65
CA ILE A 31 -0.43 -6.42 -15.93
C ILE A 31 -1.35 -5.32 -15.41
N TYR A 32 -0.82 -4.19 -14.93
CA TYR A 32 -1.64 -3.02 -14.63
C TYR A 32 -1.02 -1.69 -15.12
N THR A 33 -0.18 -1.75 -16.15
CA THR A 33 0.04 -0.60 -17.05
C THR A 33 -1.10 -0.58 -18.06
N PRO A 34 -1.86 0.52 -18.23
CA PRO A 34 -2.82 0.61 -19.32
C PRO A 34 -2.10 0.36 -20.65
N ALA A 35 -2.66 -0.56 -21.43
CA ALA A 35 -2.06 -1.18 -22.59
C ALA A 35 -1.54 -0.18 -23.64
N HIS A 36 -0.47 -0.62 -24.30
CA HIS A 36 -0.09 -0.21 -25.65
C HIS A 36 -1.33 0.05 -26.53
N ILE A 37 -1.63 1.33 -26.76
CA ILE A 37 -2.34 1.78 -27.97
C ILE A 37 -1.28 2.31 -28.93
N ASN A 38 -1.24 1.73 -30.12
CA ASN A 38 -0.47 2.28 -31.23
C ASN A 38 -0.99 3.69 -31.54
N GLY A 39 -0.10 4.68 -31.53
CA GLY A 39 -0.30 5.91 -32.29
C GLY A 39 -0.90 7.12 -31.57
N SER A 40 -0.33 7.54 -30.44
CA SER A 40 -0.12 8.96 -30.13
C SER A 40 0.83 9.07 -28.95
N THR A 41 2.04 9.57 -29.19
CA THR A 41 2.91 10.09 -28.13
C THR A 41 2.23 11.32 -27.55
N ASP A 42 1.28 11.11 -26.64
CA ASP A 42 0.91 12.15 -25.69
C ASP A 42 2.06 12.23 -24.69
N SER A 43 2.69 13.39 -24.60
CA SER A 43 3.87 13.66 -23.78
C SER A 43 3.56 13.46 -22.28
N TYR A 44 3.77 12.25 -21.76
CA TYR A 44 3.59 11.92 -20.35
C TYR A 44 4.63 12.66 -19.48
N SER A 45 4.09 13.42 -18.53
CA SER A 45 4.75 14.37 -17.62
C SER A 45 5.91 13.77 -16.82
N SER A 46 7.06 14.43 -16.85
CA SER A 46 8.34 14.07 -16.21
C SER A 46 8.39 14.21 -14.68
N ASN A 47 7.25 14.14 -13.97
CA ASN A 47 7.11 14.61 -12.59
C ASN A 47 6.60 13.55 -11.59
N GLU A 48 6.69 12.26 -11.93
CA GLU A 48 6.31 11.18 -11.02
C GLU A 48 7.39 11.01 -9.94
N VAL A 49 7.00 11.15 -8.68
CA VAL A 49 7.89 11.00 -7.52
C VAL A 49 7.98 9.52 -7.16
N ASN A 50 9.20 8.98 -7.13
CA ASN A 50 9.39 7.63 -6.65
C ASN A 50 9.23 7.57 -5.13
N ILE A 51 8.13 6.94 -4.70
CA ILE A 51 7.78 6.75 -3.29
C ILE A 51 8.13 5.34 -2.84
N GLU A 52 8.92 5.25 -1.76
CA GLU A 52 9.15 3.99 -1.06
C GLU A 52 7.87 3.56 -0.33
N SER A 53 7.49 2.30 -0.51
CA SER A 53 6.33 1.73 0.17
C SER A 53 6.60 0.32 0.70
N GLN A 54 6.00 0.01 1.84
CA GLN A 54 6.07 -1.29 2.51
C GLN A 54 4.66 -1.76 2.87
N CYS A 55 4.42 -3.06 2.79
CA CYS A 55 3.23 -3.72 3.34
C CYS A 55 3.67 -4.71 4.42
N THR A 56 3.00 -4.71 5.56
CA THR A 56 3.21 -5.67 6.64
C THR A 56 1.86 -6.28 7.04
N GLU A 57 1.84 -7.60 7.18
CA GLU A 57 0.67 -8.33 7.65
C GLU A 57 0.80 -8.63 9.14
N THR A 58 -0.29 -8.42 9.88
CA THR A 58 -0.41 -8.79 11.30
C THR A 58 -1.54 -9.82 11.45
N ALA A 59 -1.74 -10.33 12.68
CA ALA A 59 -2.84 -11.24 12.97
C ALA A 59 -4.21 -10.64 12.63
N ASN A 60 -4.38 -9.32 12.80
CA ASN A 60 -5.69 -8.66 12.74
C ASN A 60 -5.82 -7.62 11.61
N ALA A 61 -4.74 -7.29 10.90
CA ALA A 61 -4.74 -6.21 9.90
C ALA A 61 -3.60 -6.31 8.88
N TYR A 62 -3.78 -5.64 7.74
CA TYR A 62 -2.75 -5.28 6.76
C TYR A 62 -2.36 -3.81 6.95
N VAL A 63 -1.05 -3.55 7.05
CA VAL A 63 -0.50 -2.20 7.30
C VAL A 63 0.38 -1.78 6.13
N TYR A 64 -0.02 -0.73 5.43
CA TYR A 64 0.72 -0.13 4.32
C TYR A 64 1.39 1.15 4.78
N THR A 65 2.70 1.26 4.60
CA THR A 65 3.50 2.43 4.95
C THR A 65 4.12 3.03 3.70
N LEU A 66 3.91 4.32 3.46
CA LEU A 66 4.43 5.04 2.30
C LEU A 66 5.19 6.28 2.78
N LYS A 67 6.44 6.44 2.33
CA LYS A 67 7.25 7.62 2.64
C LYS A 67 7.04 8.69 1.57
N VAL A 68 6.20 9.67 1.86
CA VAL A 68 5.74 10.73 0.94
C VAL A 68 6.18 12.12 1.41
N PRO A 69 7.50 12.38 1.49
CA PRO A 69 8.00 13.66 1.95
C PRO A 69 7.56 14.79 1.01
N GLY A 70 7.17 15.92 1.59
CA GLY A 70 6.80 17.10 0.83
C GLY A 70 5.36 17.13 0.31
N PHE A 71 4.55 16.13 0.59
CA PHE A 71 3.09 16.16 0.40
C PHE A 71 2.40 16.47 1.72
N ASN A 72 1.31 17.23 1.68
CA ASN A 72 0.44 17.40 2.83
C ASN A 72 -0.58 16.26 2.88
N LYS A 73 -1.19 16.02 4.04
CA LYS A 73 -2.24 15.00 4.20
C LYS A 73 -3.40 15.21 3.22
N GLU A 74 -3.79 16.46 2.99
CA GLU A 74 -4.86 16.85 2.06
C GLU A 74 -4.54 16.62 0.58
N ASP A 75 -3.25 16.55 0.23
CA ASP A 75 -2.80 16.27 -1.14
C ASP A 75 -2.85 14.77 -1.48
N VAL A 76 -3.16 13.91 -0.49
CA VAL A 76 -3.13 12.46 -0.62
C VAL A 76 -4.53 11.87 -0.51
N LYS A 77 -4.90 11.07 -1.51
CA LYS A 77 -6.18 10.37 -1.59
C LYS A 77 -5.96 8.86 -1.46
N VAL A 78 -6.71 8.25 -0.55
CA VAL A 78 -6.78 6.80 -0.35
C VAL A 78 -8.17 6.34 -0.79
N GLU A 79 -8.22 5.38 -1.70
CA GLU A 79 -9.46 4.83 -2.26
C GLU A 79 -9.37 3.30 -2.24
N SER A 80 -10.47 2.62 -1.92
CA SER A 80 -10.57 1.17 -2.06
C SER A 80 -11.72 0.81 -3.00
N GLU A 81 -11.43 -0.01 -4.00
CA GLU A 81 -12.43 -0.47 -4.97
C GLU A 81 -12.11 -1.91 -5.39
N THR A 82 -13.10 -2.80 -5.38
CA THR A 82 -13.01 -4.15 -5.96
C THR A 82 -11.75 -4.93 -5.55
N GLY A 83 -11.44 -4.98 -4.24
CA GLY A 83 -10.28 -5.71 -3.72
C GLY A 83 -8.93 -5.04 -3.99
N ILE A 84 -8.95 -3.75 -4.34
CA ILE A 84 -7.75 -2.96 -4.62
C ILE A 84 -7.73 -1.73 -3.73
N LEU A 85 -6.60 -1.49 -3.06
CA LEU A 85 -6.28 -0.24 -2.37
C LEU A 85 -5.44 0.65 -3.29
N ARG A 86 -5.92 1.85 -3.57
CA ARG A 86 -5.25 2.88 -4.38
C ARG A 86 -4.87 4.06 -3.51
N ILE A 87 -3.64 4.51 -3.66
CA ILE A 87 -3.11 5.66 -2.96
C ILE A 87 -2.46 6.56 -3.98
N LYS A 88 -2.95 7.79 -4.08
CA LYS A 88 -2.42 8.79 -5.01
C LYS A 88 -2.22 10.11 -4.30
N GLY A 89 -1.27 10.90 -4.78
CA GLY A 89 -1.13 12.26 -4.31
C GLY A 89 -0.57 13.16 -5.38
N GLU A 90 -0.97 14.42 -5.36
CA GLU A 90 -0.55 15.47 -6.29
C GLU A 90 -0.30 16.74 -5.50
N ASN A 91 0.86 17.36 -5.67
CA ASN A 91 1.18 18.64 -5.07
C ASN A 91 1.77 19.60 -6.10
N LYS A 92 1.55 20.89 -5.84
CA LYS A 92 2.13 21.99 -6.60
C LYS A 92 2.78 22.94 -5.60
N LYS A 93 4.08 23.16 -5.72
CA LYS A 93 4.83 24.10 -4.88
C LYS A 93 5.33 25.27 -5.72
N CYS A 94 5.28 26.45 -5.12
CA CYS A 94 5.85 27.68 -5.67
C CYS A 94 6.84 28.22 -4.65
N GLU A 95 8.12 28.22 -4.98
CA GLU A 95 9.16 28.87 -4.19
C GLU A 95 9.53 30.19 -4.86
N LYS A 96 9.48 31.29 -4.09
CA LYS A 96 9.94 32.60 -4.52
C LYS A 96 11.26 32.90 -3.83
N SER A 97 12.33 33.03 -4.61
CA SER A 97 13.58 33.65 -4.17
C SER A 97 13.61 35.13 -4.60
N ALA A 98 14.63 35.88 -4.19
CA ALA A 98 14.70 37.33 -4.40
C ALA A 98 14.55 37.74 -5.88
N ASP A 99 14.99 36.89 -6.81
CA ASP A 99 15.00 37.19 -8.25
C ASP A 99 14.29 36.12 -9.11
N GLU A 100 13.85 35.00 -8.54
CA GLU A 100 13.28 33.88 -9.31
C GLU A 100 12.04 33.24 -8.66
N VAL A 101 11.12 32.77 -9.51
CA VAL A 101 9.96 31.98 -9.10
C VAL A 101 10.08 30.58 -9.67
N HIS A 102 10.21 29.59 -8.78
CA HIS A 102 10.32 28.18 -9.14
C HIS A 102 9.00 27.46 -8.87
N TRP A 103 8.46 26.80 -9.89
CA TRP A 103 7.28 25.94 -9.76
C TRP A 103 7.72 24.49 -9.82
N SER A 104 7.40 23.70 -8.79
CA SER A 104 7.54 22.25 -8.83
C SER A 104 6.18 21.59 -8.72
N TYR A 105 6.00 20.52 -9.47
CA TYR A 105 4.82 19.67 -9.44
C TYR A 105 5.30 18.27 -9.15
N GLY A 106 4.68 17.61 -8.17
CA GLY A 106 4.96 16.23 -7.83
C GLY A 106 3.67 15.45 -7.83
N HIS A 107 3.71 14.24 -8.37
CA HIS A 107 2.60 13.30 -8.17
C HIS A 107 3.12 11.89 -7.96
N PHE A 108 2.33 11.06 -7.29
CA PHE A 108 2.61 9.64 -7.13
C PHE A 108 1.33 8.83 -7.19
N TRP A 109 1.48 7.57 -7.56
CA TRP A 109 0.40 6.58 -7.61
C TRP A 109 0.94 5.22 -7.14
N LYS A 110 0.23 4.58 -6.21
CA LYS A 110 0.50 3.22 -5.74
C LYS A 110 -0.80 2.44 -5.65
N GLN A 111 -0.73 1.16 -6.03
CA GLN A 111 -1.85 0.23 -5.98
C GLN A 111 -1.42 -1.04 -5.27
N PHE A 112 -2.24 -1.50 -4.33
CA PHE A 112 -2.06 -2.75 -3.61
C PHE A 112 -3.28 -3.64 -3.81
N VAL A 113 -3.04 -4.91 -4.14
CA VAL A 113 -4.10 -5.92 -4.12
C VAL A 113 -4.37 -6.28 -2.67
N LEU A 114 -5.63 -6.23 -2.29
CA LEU A 114 -6.09 -6.62 -0.96
C LEU A 114 -6.39 -8.12 -0.95
N ALA A 115 -6.10 -8.75 0.18
CA ALA A 115 -6.49 -10.13 0.41
C ALA A 115 -8.02 -10.26 0.55
N ASN A 116 -8.54 -11.46 0.34
CA ASN A 116 -9.96 -11.75 0.40
C ASN A 116 -10.57 -11.55 1.79
N ASP A 117 -9.76 -11.59 2.85
CA ASP A 117 -10.19 -11.37 4.23
C ASP A 117 -10.07 -9.90 4.68
N ALA A 118 -9.61 -8.99 3.82
CA ALA A 118 -9.50 -7.57 4.14
C ALA A 118 -10.89 -6.94 4.37
N GLU A 119 -11.02 -6.21 5.49
CA GLU A 119 -12.20 -5.41 5.84
C GLU A 119 -12.02 -3.97 5.36
N VAL A 120 -12.52 -3.69 4.16
CA VAL A 120 -12.35 -2.38 3.50
C VAL A 120 -13.32 -1.31 3.96
N ASN A 121 -14.34 -1.67 4.77
CA ASN A 121 -15.31 -0.68 5.24
C ASN A 121 -14.77 0.20 6.37
N ASP A 122 -13.68 -0.23 7.04
CA ASP A 122 -13.05 0.53 8.12
C ASP A 122 -11.54 0.68 7.87
N ILE A 123 -11.20 1.46 6.84
CA ILE A 123 -9.80 1.81 6.55
C ILE A 123 -9.38 2.98 7.43
N GLN A 124 -8.36 2.76 8.24
CA GLN A 124 -7.78 3.78 9.10
C GLN A 124 -6.53 4.38 8.45
N THR A 125 -6.38 5.69 8.52
CA THR A 125 -5.23 6.40 7.96
C THR A 125 -4.57 7.31 8.98
N ASN A 126 -3.25 7.32 8.99
CA ASN A 126 -2.43 8.24 9.77
C ASN A 126 -1.38 8.87 8.86
N PHE A 127 -1.14 10.17 9.02
CA PHE A 127 -0.09 10.88 8.30
C PHE A 127 0.73 11.68 9.30
N THR A 128 1.97 11.26 9.51
CA THR A 128 2.89 11.88 10.48
C THR A 128 4.27 11.95 9.86
N ASP A 129 4.93 13.11 9.96
CA ASP A 129 6.31 13.34 9.52
C ASP A 129 6.61 12.89 8.07
N GLY A 130 5.67 13.14 7.15
CA GLY A 130 5.80 12.76 5.75
C GLY A 130 5.65 11.26 5.48
N VAL A 131 5.13 10.49 6.44
CA VAL A 131 4.84 9.07 6.30
C VAL A 131 3.33 8.85 6.39
N LEU A 132 2.76 8.28 5.33
CA LEU A 132 1.39 7.80 5.32
C LEU A 132 1.37 6.34 5.80
N THR A 133 0.55 6.06 6.80
CA THR A 133 0.22 4.72 7.25
C THR A 133 -1.26 4.44 6.98
N VAL A 134 -1.56 3.38 6.23
CA VAL A 134 -2.92 2.91 5.96
C VAL A 134 -3.08 1.53 6.60
N THR A 135 -4.07 1.38 7.46
CA THR A 135 -4.38 0.12 8.14
C THR A 135 -5.73 -0.39 7.65
N VAL A 136 -5.74 -1.63 7.18
CA VAL A 136 -6.95 -2.34 6.73
C VAL A 136 -7.15 -3.54 7.64
N GLY A 137 -8.27 -3.60 8.35
CA GLY A 137 -8.58 -4.71 9.25
C GLY A 137 -8.74 -6.04 8.50
N LYS A 138 -8.71 -7.14 9.25
CA LYS A 138 -9.08 -8.47 8.75
C LYS A 138 -10.44 -8.88 9.29
N ARG A 139 -11.24 -9.51 8.45
CA ARG A 139 -12.49 -10.17 8.87
C ARG A 139 -12.13 -11.42 9.65
N HIS A 140 -12.40 -11.40 10.96
CA HIS A 140 -12.39 -12.64 11.73
C HIS A 140 -13.52 -13.53 11.23
N HIS A 141 -13.17 -14.72 10.73
CA HIS A 141 -14.14 -15.75 10.41
C HIS A 141 -14.73 -16.26 11.73
N GLN A 142 -15.93 -15.82 12.10
CA GLN A 142 -16.71 -16.51 13.14
C GLN A 142 -17.19 -17.83 12.52
N ILE A 143 -16.59 -18.92 12.98
CA ILE A 143 -17.07 -20.30 12.76
C ILE A 143 -18.18 -20.58 13.77
#